data_AF-A0A172Z3Y5-F1
#
_entry.id   AF-A0A172Z3Y5-F1
#
_cell.length_a   1.000
_cell.length_b   1.000
_cell.length_c   1.000
_cell.angle_alpha   90.00
_cell.angle_beta   90.00
_cell.angle_gamma   90.00
#
_symmetry.space_group_name_H-M   'P 1'
#
loop_
_entity.id
_entity.type
_entity.pdbx_description
1 polymer ?
#
loop_
_entity_poly.entity_id
_entity_poly.type
_entity_poly.pdbx_seq_one_letter_code
_entity_poly.pdbx_strand_id
1 'polypeptide(L)' 'MPTDAASAMALARKNFNYLAEAKDQAQLAKLRLGAAGYNQSLMKAGWISQEQVDQLNVELDVACDARSSTLPSDL' A
#
# COMPACT_ATOMS: atom_id res chain seq x y z
N MET A 1 -15.32 18.56 -1.72
CA MET A 1 -15.37 18.18 -0.29
C MET A 1 -13.93 17.98 0.19
N PRO A 2 -13.57 18.40 1.41
CA PRO A 2 -12.33 17.94 2.02
C PRO A 2 -12.51 16.45 2.36
N THR A 3 -11.67 15.59 1.82
CA THR A 3 -11.60 14.17 2.20
C THR A 3 -11.11 14.13 3.64
N ASP A 4 -11.93 13.63 4.57
CA ASP A 4 -11.46 13.41 5.93
C ASP A 4 -10.36 12.32 5.96
N ALA A 5 -9.53 12.34 7.01
CA ALA A 5 -8.41 11.42 7.12
C ALA A 5 -8.85 9.95 7.06
N ALA A 6 -10.04 9.63 7.58
CA ALA A 6 -10.61 8.29 7.52
C ALA A 6 -10.85 7.82 6.07
N SER A 7 -11.41 8.71 5.23
CA SER A 7 -11.63 8.44 3.81
C SER A 7 -10.31 8.30 3.05
N ALA A 8 -9.32 9.14 3.35
CA ALA A 8 -7.99 9.04 2.76
C ALA A 8 -7.29 7.71 3.13
N MET A 9 -7.38 7.29 4.39
CA MET A 9 -6.88 5.99 4.87
C MET A 9 -7.60 4.82 4.18
N ALA A 10 -8.92 4.90 4.01
CA ALA A 10 -9.68 3.86 3.31
C ALA A 10 -9.28 3.75 1.83
N LEU A 11 -9.03 4.88 1.17
CA LEU A 11 -8.52 4.89 -0.22
C LEU A 11 -7.13 4.30 -0.33
N ALA A 12 -6.23 4.59 0.63
CA ALA A 12 -4.91 3.97 0.69
C ALA A 12 -5.00 2.45 0.83
N ARG A 13 -5.82 1.95 1.75
CA ARG A 13 -6.05 0.49 1.92
C ARG A 13 -6.61 -0.18 0.68
N LYS A 14 -7.54 0.49 -0.03
CA LYS A 14 -8.04 -0.02 -1.32
C LYS A 14 -6.93 -0.13 -2.37
N ASN A 15 -5.92 0.73 -2.32
CA ASN A 15 -4.78 0.65 -3.22
C ASN A 15 -3.98 -0.66 -3.03
N PHE A 16 -3.97 -1.24 -1.82
CA PHE A 16 -3.26 -2.50 -1.57
C PHE A 16 -3.85 -3.69 -2.33
N ASN A 17 -5.10 -3.60 -2.79
CA ASN A 17 -5.69 -4.64 -3.64
C ASN A 17 -4.96 -4.79 -4.98
N TYR A 18 -4.23 -3.78 -5.45
CA TYR A 18 -3.41 -3.89 -6.66
C TYR A 18 -2.23 -4.85 -6.50
N LEU A 19 -1.80 -5.14 -5.26
CA LEU A 19 -0.83 -6.23 -5.00
C LEU A 19 -1.36 -7.56 -5.54
N ALA A 20 -2.68 -7.73 -5.63
CA ALA A 20 -3.31 -8.91 -6.16
C ALA A 20 -3.06 -9.13 -7.68
N GLU A 21 -2.48 -8.15 -8.37
CA GLU A 21 -2.12 -8.23 -9.79
C GLU A 21 -0.68 -8.68 -10.04
N ALA A 22 0.17 -8.71 -9.00
CA ALA A 22 1.58 -9.10 -9.12
C ALA A 22 1.73 -10.54 -9.63
N LYS A 23 2.46 -10.80 -10.71
CA LYS A 23 2.66 -12.17 -11.22
C LYS A 23 3.92 -12.84 -10.69
N ASP A 24 4.86 -12.03 -10.22
CA ASP A 24 6.17 -12.42 -9.72
C ASP A 24 6.60 -11.47 -8.59
N GLN A 25 7.69 -11.83 -7.92
CA GLN A 25 8.22 -11.05 -6.79
C GLN A 25 8.68 -9.65 -7.21
N ALA A 26 9.18 -9.48 -8.44
CA ALA A 26 9.64 -8.18 -8.93
C ALA A 26 8.48 -7.21 -9.17
N GLN A 27 7.35 -7.71 -9.68
CA GLN A 27 6.10 -6.95 -9.84
C GLN A 27 5.51 -6.60 -8.48
N LEU A 28 5.54 -7.54 -7.52
CA LEU A 28 5.08 -7.27 -6.16
C LEU A 28 5.88 -6.13 -5.52
N ALA A 29 7.22 -6.15 -5.64
CA ALA A 29 8.08 -5.10 -5.12
C ALA A 29 7.77 -3.72 -5.74
N LYS A 30 7.51 -3.66 -7.05
CA LYS A 30 7.11 -2.41 -7.74
C LYS A 30 5.77 -1.88 -7.23
N LEU A 31 4.78 -2.76 -7.08
CA LEU A 31 3.45 -2.39 -6.59
C LEU A 31 3.51 -1.93 -5.12
N ARG A 32 4.32 -2.58 -4.28
CA ARG A 32 4.60 -2.14 -2.91
C ARG A 32 5.16 -0.72 -2.89
N LEU A 33 6.18 -0.43 -3.70
CA LEU A 33 6.77 0.91 -3.79
C LEU A 33 5.74 1.95 -4.26
N GLY A 34 4.88 1.60 -5.22
CA GLY A 34 3.79 2.44 -5.67
C GLY A 34 2.78 2.78 -4.56
N ALA A 35 2.34 1.77 -3.80
CA ALA A 35 1.42 1.95 -2.68
C ALA A 35 2.04 2.79 -1.55
N ALA A 36 3.30 2.55 -1.20
CA ALA A 36 4.02 3.36 -0.22
C ALA A 36 4.17 4.83 -0.66
N GLY A 37 4.46 5.06 -1.95
CA GLY A 37 4.50 6.41 -2.53
C GLY A 37 3.13 7.12 -2.52
N TYR A 38 2.05 6.37 -2.71
CA TYR A 38 0.70 6.89 -2.57
C TYR A 38 0.40 7.32 -1.13
N ASN A 39 0.73 6.49 -0.13
CA ASN A 39 0.60 6.83 1.29
C ASN A 39 1.33 8.14 1.64
N GLN A 40 2.58 8.29 1.18
CA GLN A 40 3.35 9.52 1.37
C GLN A 40 2.71 10.73 0.68
N SER A 41 2.09 10.54 -0.48
CA SER A 41 1.43 11.62 -1.22
C SER A 41 0.20 12.14 -0.47
N LEU A 42 -0.57 11.25 0.18
CA LEU A 42 -1.69 11.64 1.05
C LEU A 42 -1.22 12.50 2.23
N MET A 43 -0.08 12.15 2.83
CA MET A 43 0.51 12.95 3.91
C MET A 43 1.02 14.30 3.42
N LYS A 44 1.73 14.34 2.29
CA LYS A 44 2.20 15.61 1.69
C LYS A 44 1.04 16.53 1.30
N ALA A 45 -0.10 15.97 0.92
CA ALA A 45 -1.34 16.73 0.68
C ALA A 45 -2.05 17.19 1.96
N GLY A 46 -1.56 16.79 3.14
CA GLY A 46 -2.14 17.12 4.44
C GLY A 46 -3.41 16.34 4.78
N TRP A 47 -3.69 15.23 4.08
CA TRP A 47 -4.91 14.45 4.29
C TRP A 47 -4.78 13.44 5.44
N ILE A 48 -3.55 12.98 5.71
CA ILE A 48 -3.24 12.05 6.80
C ILE A 48 -1.95 12.47 7.51
N SER A 49 -1.79 12.05 8.77
CA SER A 49 -0.58 12.30 9.57
C SER A 49 0.55 11.31 9.25
N GLN A 50 1.76 11.58 9.75
CA GLN A 50 2.87 10.63 9.66
C GLN A 50 2.55 9.30 10.37
N GLU A 51 1.94 9.34 11.55
CA GLU A 51 1.52 8.14 12.29
C GLU A 51 0.56 7.26 11.45
N GLN A 52 -0.35 7.91 10.72
CA GLN A 52 -1.27 7.23 9.81
C GLN A 52 -0.55 6.62 8.60
N VAL A 53 0.48 7.28 8.07
CA VAL A 53 1.35 6.70 7.03
C VAL A 53 2.10 5.48 7.56
N ASP A 54 2.64 5.56 8.78
CA ASP A 54 3.37 4.46 9.39
C ASP A 54 2.45 3.24 9.59
N GLN A 55 1.22 3.47 10.05
CA GLN A 55 0.19 2.44 10.12
C GLN A 55 -0.09 1.82 8.74
N LEU A 56 -0.30 2.64 7.70
CA LEU A 56 -0.56 2.15 6.35
C LEU A 56 0.62 1.33 5.79
N ASN A 57 1.86 1.70 6.12
CA ASN A 57 3.03 0.96 5.66
C ASN A 57 3.16 -0.40 6.37
N VAL A 58 2.81 -0.49 7.66
CA VAL A 58 2.74 -1.79 8.36
C VAL A 58 1.66 -2.68 7.74
N GLU A 59 0.47 -2.13 7.47
CA GLU A 59 -0.61 -2.87 6.81
C GLU A 59 -0.20 -3.32 5.38
N LEU A 60 0.50 -2.45 4.64
CA LEU A 60 1.03 -2.75 3.32
C LEU A 60 2.06 -3.89 3.35
N ASP A 61 2.95 -3.90 4.34
CA ASP A 61 3.96 -4.93 4.50
C ASP A 61 3.32 -6.29 4.77
N VAL A 62 2.31 -6.36 5.65
CA VAL A 62 1.51 -7.58 5.88
C VAL A 62 0.83 -8.06 4.60
N ALA A 63 0.24 -7.15 3.81
CA ALA A 63 -0.40 -7.50 2.54
C ALA A 63 0.62 -8.01 1.50
N CYS A 64 1.82 -7.44 1.47
CA CYS A 64 2.91 -7.90 0.60
C CYS A 64 3.41 -9.28 1.00
N ASP A 65 3.60 -9.55 2.28
CA ASP A 65 4.05 -10.86 2.77
C ASP A 65 3.01 -11.94 2.45
N ALA A 66 1.72 -11.64 2.67
CA ALA A 66 0.63 -12.51 2.28
C ALA A 66 0.64 -12.81 0.77
N ARG A 67 0.82 -11.81 -0.10
CA ARG A 67 0.91 -12.01 -1.55
C ARG A 67 2.17 -12.79 -1.93
N SER A 68 3.31 -12.45 -1.37
CA SER A 68 4.61 -13.10 -1.62
C SER A 68 4.52 -14.61 -1.40
N SER A 69 3.84 -15.04 -0.32
CA SER A 69 3.63 -16.47 -0.02
C SER A 69 2.82 -17.25 -1.07
N THR A 70 2.04 -16.55 -1.90
CA THR A 70 1.20 -17.15 -2.95
C THR A 70 1.80 -17.07 -4.35
N LEU A 71 2.89 -16.32 -4.50
CA LEU A 71 3.57 -16.19 -5.79
C LEU A 71 4.45 -17.42 -6.03
N PRO A 72 4.50 -17.91 -7.29
CA PRO A 72 5.44 -18.95 -7.64
C PRO A 72 6.85 -18.44 -7.31
N SER A 73 7.56 -19.21 -6.47
CA SER A 73 8.98 -19.02 -6.32
C SER A 73 9.60 -19.51 -7.62
N ASP A 74 10.20 -18.60 -8.40
CA ASP A 74 11.04 -18.99 -9.52
C ASP A 74 12.25 -19.76 -8.95
N LEU A 75 12.09 -21.07 -8.80
CA LEU A 75 13.12 -22.07 -8.53
C LEU A 75 13.07 -23.13 -9.63
#